data_AF-A0A7Y8S2R8-F1
#
_entry.id   AF-A0A7Y8S2R8-F1
#
_cell.length_a   1.000
_cell.length_b   1.000
_cell.length_c   1.000
_cell.angle_alpha   90.00
_cell.angle_beta   90.00
_cell.angle_gamma   90.00
#
_symmetry.space_group_name_H-M   'P 1'
#
loop_
_entity.id
_entity.type
_entity.pdbx_description
1 polymer ?
#
loop_
_entity_poly.entity_id
_entity_poly.type
_entity_poly.pdbx_seq_one_letter_code
_entity_poly.pdbx_strand_id
1 'polypeptide(L)' 'MRILAADLFIQENDDLKLLEFIEEPKDINEPNDRAYQLRKAYCSLIVVRLLRMNQHGKVENEFVHFPFRWHNKLDI' A
#
# COMPACT_ATOMS: atom_id res chain seq x y z
N MET A 1 -5.38 5.49 15.98
CA MET A 1 -5.23 4.22 15.23
C MET A 1 -3.75 4.12 14.87
N ARG A 2 -3.09 3.01 15.21
CA ARG A 2 -1.64 2.85 14.98
C ARG A 2 -1.45 1.84 13.85
N ILE A 3 -0.66 2.20 12.84
CA ILE A 3 -0.19 1.26 11.82
C ILE A 3 1.10 0.63 12.36
N LEU A 4 1.17 -0.69 12.33
CA LEU A 4 2.31 -1.46 12.84
C LEU A 4 3.30 -1.76 11.71
N ALA A 5 2.79 -2.08 10.53
CA ALA A 5 3.60 -2.36 9.36
C ALA A 5 2.79 -2.16 8.08
N ALA A 6 3.50 -2.01 6.97
CA ALA A 6 2.90 -2.04 5.64
C ALA A 6 3.74 -2.90 4.68
N ASP A 7 3.06 -3.70 3.86
CA ASP A 7 3.66 -4.48 2.79
C ASP A 7 3.13 -3.98 1.45
N LEU A 8 4.01 -3.75 0.49
CA LEU A 8 3.67 -3.31 -0.85
C LEU A 8 3.94 -4.44 -1.82
N PHE A 9 2.92 -4.85 -2.57
CA PHE A 9 2.97 -5.92 -3.55
C PHE A 9 2.71 -5.40 -4.95
N ILE A 10 3.34 -6.00 -5.95
CA ILE A 10 2.98 -5.86 -7.36
C ILE A 10 2.20 -7.09 -7.81
N GLN A 11 1.19 -6.89 -8.67
CA GLN A 11 0.55 -8.00 -9.35
C GLN A 11 1.31 -8.34 -10.64
N GLU A 12 1.85 -9.55 -10.72
CA GLU A 12 2.52 -10.13 -11.90
C GLU A 12 1.85 -11.48 -12.21
N ASN A 13 1.24 -11.65 -13.40
CA ASN A 13 0.63 -12.91 -13.85
C ASN A 13 -0.26 -13.62 -12.80
N ASP A 14 -1.22 -12.88 -12.24
CA ASP A 14 -2.14 -13.30 -11.15
C ASP A 14 -1.52 -13.51 -9.76
N ASP A 15 -0.19 -13.49 -9.63
CA ASP A 15 0.50 -13.58 -8.35
C ASP A 15 0.82 -12.19 -7.76
N LEU A 16 0.78 -12.10 -6.41
CA LEU A 16 1.27 -10.93 -5.67
C LEU A 16 2.72 -11.14 -5.24
N LYS A 17 3.61 -10.32 -5.76
CA LYS A 17 5.04 -10.32 -5.41
C LYS A 17 5.35 -9.15 -4.50
N LEU A 18 5.98 -9.42 -3.36
CA LEU A 18 6.40 -8.38 -2.42
C LEU A 18 7.49 -7.50 -3.06
N LEU A 19 7.27 -6.19 -3.06
CA LEU A 19 8.23 -5.19 -3.50
C LEU A 19 8.95 -4.56 -2.32
N GLU A 20 8.21 -4.17 -1.29
CA GLU A 20 8.73 -3.34 -0.21
C GLU A 20 7.98 -3.62 1.10
N PHE A 21 8.71 -3.58 2.20
CA PHE A 21 8.17 -3.66 3.55
C PHE A 21 8.54 -2.37 4.31
N ILE A 22 7.57 -1.77 4.96
CA ILE A 22 7.75 -0.58 5.78
C ILE A 22 7.40 -0.94 7.22
N GLU A 23 8.43 -0.99 8.06
CA GLU A 23 8.29 -1.19 9.49
C GLU A 23 7.86 0.11 10.17
N GLU A 24 6.83 0.05 11.02
CA GLU A 24 6.32 1.19 11.79
C GLU A 24 6.17 2.50 10.99
N PRO A 25 5.35 2.50 9.92
CA PRO A 25 5.15 3.71 9.13
C PRO A 25 4.61 4.86 10.00
N LYS A 26 5.11 6.07 9.72
CA LYS A 26 4.79 7.30 10.46
C LYS A 26 3.28 7.55 10.50
N ASP A 27 2.64 7.38 9.35
CA ASP A 27 1.20 7.48 9.17
C ASP A 27 0.76 6.66 7.93
N ILE A 28 -0.51 6.79 7.55
CA ILE A 28 -1.06 6.09 6.38
C ILE A 28 -0.54 6.65 5.04
N ASN A 29 -0.04 7.88 5.03
CA ASN A 29 0.42 8.53 3.81
C ASN A 29 1.76 7.96 3.36
N GLU A 30 2.66 7.61 4.28
CA GLU A 30 3.95 7.01 3.92
C GLU A 30 3.84 5.77 3.01
N PRO A 31 3.10 4.70 3.35
CA PRO A 31 2.92 3.56 2.46
C PRO A 31 2.09 3.91 1.21
N ASN A 32 1.14 4.83 1.30
CA ASN A 32 0.31 5.24 0.17
C ASN A 32 1.14 6.00 -0.88
N ASP A 33 1.93 6.99 -0.47
CA ASP A 33 2.81 7.78 -1.34
C ASP A 33 3.84 6.88 -2.01
N ARG A 34 4.37 5.91 -1.25
CA ARG A 34 5.28 4.92 -1.81
C ARG A 34 4.60 4.05 -2.87
N ALA A 35 3.39 3.57 -2.62
CA ALA A 35 2.60 2.83 -3.60
C ALA A 35 2.26 3.69 -4.84
N TYR A 36 2.00 4.99 -4.66
CA TYR A 36 1.80 5.95 -5.75
C TYR A 36 3.05 6.12 -6.63
N GLN A 37 4.25 6.10 -6.06
CA GLN A 37 5.49 6.15 -6.82
C GLN A 37 5.74 4.82 -7.55
N LEU A 38 5.60 3.69 -6.85
CA LEU A 38 5.84 2.36 -7.41
C LEU A 38 4.87 2.03 -8.55
N ARG A 39 3.59 2.36 -8.44
CA ARG A 39 2.62 2.11 -9.53
C ARG A 39 3.00 2.85 -10.82
N LYS A 40 3.57 4.06 -10.71
CA LYS A 40 4.05 4.85 -11.85
C LYS A 40 5.32 4.21 -12.44
N ALA A 41 6.26 3.79 -11.58
CA ALA A 41 7.52 3.18 -12.00
C ALA A 41 7.34 1.82 -12.69
N TYR A 42 6.45 0.98 -12.18
CA TYR A 42 6.22 -0.38 -12.68
C TYR A 42 5.06 -0.49 -13.68
N CYS A 43 4.33 0.60 -13.94
CA CYS A 43 3.13 0.61 -14.80
C CYS A 43 2.11 -0.50 -14.45
N SER A 44 1.98 -0.83 -13.16
CA SER A 44 1.18 -1.97 -12.69
C SER A 44 0.31 -1.59 -11.49
N LEU A 45 -0.59 -2.50 -11.12
CA LEU A 45 -1.31 -2.43 -9.85
C LEU A 45 -0.34 -2.67 -8.70
N ILE A 46 -0.37 -1.77 -7.71
CA ILE A 46 0.26 -1.98 -6.42
C ILE A 46 -0.83 -2.28 -5.38
N VAL A 47 -0.63 -3.32 -4.59
CA VAL A 47 -1.51 -3.67 -3.46
C VAL A 47 -0.75 -3.38 -2.18
N VAL A 48 -1.33 -2.60 -1.29
CA VAL A 48 -0.78 -2.28 0.02
C VAL A 48 -1.54 -3.05 1.08
N ARG A 49 -0.85 -3.88 1.85
CA ARG A 49 -1.38 -4.48 3.08
C ARG A 49 -0.94 -3.62 4.25
N LEU A 50 -1.88 -3.06 4.99
CA LEU A 50 -1.65 -2.36 6.25
C LEU A 50 -1.97 -3.30 7.41
N LEU A 51 -0.99 -3.51 8.29
CA LEU A 51 -1.20 -4.16 9.57
C LEU A 51 -1.51 -3.06 10.59
N ARG A 52 -2.76 -2.97 11.05
CA ARG A 52 -3.22 -1.90 11.95
C ARG A 52 -3.75 -2.43 13.26
N MET A 53 -3.51 -1.70 14.34
CA MET A 53 -4.15 -1.95 15.63
C MET A 53 -5.36 -1.02 15.77
N ASN A 54 -6.54 -1.63 15.94
CA ASN A 54 -7.79 -0.90 16.14
C ASN A 54 -7.90 -0.32 17.57
N GLN A 55 -8.97 0.41 17.86
CA GLN A 55 -9.18 1.06 19.17
C GLN A 55 -9.34 0.07 20.33
N HIS A 56 -9.64 -1.19 20.04
CA HIS A 56 -9.78 -2.27 21.02
C HIS A 56 -8.48 -3.08 21.21
N GLY A 57 -7.36 -2.64 20.61
CA GLY A 57 -6.08 -3.33 20.69
C GLY A 57 -5.97 -4.58 19.81
N LYS A 58 -6.95 -4.85 18.94
CA LYS A 58 -6.92 -5.98 18.02
C LYS A 58 -6.16 -5.60 16.75
N VAL A 59 -5.31 -6.52 16.30
CA VAL A 59 -4.55 -6.39 15.04
C VAL A 59 -5.41 -6.87 13.87
N GLU A 60 -5.47 -6.06 12.82
CA GLU A 60 -6.26 -6.33 11.61
C GLU A 60 -5.44 -6.02 10.36
N ASN A 61 -5.72 -6.77 9.30
CA ASN A 61 -5.21 -6.49 7.96
C ASN A 61 -6.21 -5.63 7.20
N GLU A 62 -5.71 -4.59 6.54
CA GLU A 62 -6.45 -3.77 5.59
C GLU A 62 -5.69 -3.79 4.25
N PHE A 63 -6.42 -3.94 3.15
CA PHE A 63 -5.85 -3.98 1.82
C PHE A 63 -6.32 -2.79 1.00
N VAL A 64 -5.37 -1.99 0.52
CA VAL A 64 -5.62 -0.82 -0.34
C VAL A 64 -5.02 -1.09 -1.71
N HIS A 65 -5.77 -0.82 -2.77
CA HIS A 65 -5.37 -1.13 -4.13
C HIS A 65 -5.07 0.16 -4.88
N PHE A 66 -3.90 0.25 -5.49
CA PHE A 66 -3.42 1.39 -6.27
C PHE A 66 -3.28 0.98 -7.74
N PRO A 67 -4.38 0.89 -8.50
CA PRO A 67 -4.34 0.48 -9.90
C PRO A 67 -3.55 1.48 -10.74
N PHE A 68 -2.83 0.96 -11.74
CA PHE A 68 -2.13 1.80 -12.73
C PHE A 68 -3.05 2.87 -13.32
N ARG A 69 -4.31 2.49 -13.63
CA ARG A 69 -5.33 3.37 -14.24
C ARG A 69 -5.76 4.57 -13.40
N TRP A 70 -5.35 4.70 -12.14
CA TRP A 70 -5.53 5.94 -11.34
C TRP A 70 -4.66 7.11 -11.87
N HIS A 71 -4.49 7.23 -13.17
CA HIS A 71 -3.67 8.27 -13.81
C HIS A 71 -4.29 9.67 -13.73
N ASN A 72 -5.59 9.84 -13.45
CA ASN A 72 -6.22 11.14 -13.66
C ASN A 72 -7.33 11.48 -12.66
N LYS A 73 -7.01 12.09 -11.51
CA LYS A 73 -7.88 13.11 -10.87
C LYS A 73 -7.18 14.12 -9.93
N LEU A 74 -5.87 14.01 -9.63
CA LEU A 74 -5.20 14.93 -8.67
C LEU A 74 -3.80 15.42 -9.07
N ASP A 75 -3.38 15.26 -10.33
CA ASP A 75 -2.15 15.88 -10.87
C ASP A 75 -2.51 17.09 -11.79
N ILE A 76 -3.42 17.98 -11.35
CA ILE A 76 -3.65 19.34 -11.92
C ILE A 76 -3.77 20.34 -10.76
#